data_AF-A0A523CWS1-F1
#
_entry.id   AF-A0A523CWS1-F1
#
_cell.length_a   1.000
_cell.length_b   1.000
_cell.length_c   1.000
_cell.angle_alpha   90.00
_cell.angle_beta   90.00
_cell.angle_gamma   90.00
#
_symmetry.space_group_name_H-M   'P 1'
#
loop_
_entity.id
_entity.type
_entity.pdbx_description
1 polymer ?
#
loop_
_entity_poly.entity_id
_entity_poly.type
_entity_poly.pdbx_seq_one_letter_code
_entity_poly.pdbx_strand_id
1 'polypeptide(L)'
;ARTAASGRVSRGSEEALEDREALGEEIMLRLRTSEGISLSSLSTHYHFDVASLFSQTLEFLSTHDFITQAGDRVQLTRQGRLMANEVCMRFLAS
;
A
#
# COMPACT_ATOMS: atom_id res chain seq x y z
N ALA A 1 34.97 34.15 11.47
CA ALA A 1 34.41 33.35 12.58
C ALA A 1 33.30 32.46 12.02
N ARG A 2 33.41 31.13 12.19
CA ARG A 2 32.35 30.16 11.83
C ARG A 2 31.61 29.79 13.11
N THR A 3 30.28 29.80 13.07
CA THR A 3 29.43 28.96 13.92
C THR A 3 28.00 28.90 13.35
N ALA A 4 27.79 28.04 12.35
CA ALA A 4 26.49 27.44 12.11
C ALA A 4 26.41 26.22 13.03
N ALA A 5 25.97 26.45 14.26
CA ALA A 5 25.79 25.40 15.24
C ALA A 5 24.31 24.99 15.27
N SER A 6 24.09 23.67 15.22
CA SER A 6 22.83 22.94 15.42
C SER A 6 22.11 22.50 14.14
N GLY A 7 22.51 21.33 13.64
CA GLY A 7 21.77 20.55 12.64
C GLY A 7 20.48 19.96 13.21
N ARG A 8 19.54 20.82 13.59
CA ARG A 8 18.17 20.40 13.85
C ARG A 8 17.48 20.25 12.51
N VAL A 9 17.39 19.00 12.03
CA VAL A 9 16.41 18.63 11.01
C VAL A 9 15.05 19.09 11.55
N SER A 10 14.38 19.98 10.81
CA SER A 10 13.03 20.41 11.15
C SER A 10 12.09 19.22 10.90
N ARG A 11 11.86 18.38 11.92
CA ARG A 11 10.88 17.29 11.83
C ARG A 11 9.48 17.92 11.84
N GLY A 12 8.76 17.83 10.73
CA GLY A 12 7.42 18.40 10.56
C GLY A 12 6.35 17.63 11.33
N SER A 13 6.47 16.30 11.40
CA SER A 13 5.70 15.39 12.25
C SER A 13 6.22 13.95 12.07
N GLU A 14 6.10 13.11 13.09
CA GLU A 14 6.24 11.65 13.02
C GLU A 14 4.92 11.06 13.48
N GLU A 15 4.42 10.06 12.76
CA GLU A 15 3.19 9.34 13.09
C GLU A 15 3.56 7.87 13.29
N ALA A 16 3.14 7.30 14.43
CA ALA A 16 3.22 5.87 14.66
C ALA A 16 1.89 5.28 14.19
N LEU A 17 1.91 4.58 13.06
CA LEU A 17 0.73 3.96 12.49
C LEU A 17 0.41 2.66 13.22
N GLU A 18 -0.87 2.40 13.44
CA GLU A 18 -1.32 1.07 13.87
C GLU A 18 -1.00 0.05 12.75
N ASP A 19 -0.75 -1.22 13.09
CA ASP A 19 -0.32 -2.25 12.11
C ASP A 19 -1.24 -2.33 10.88
N ARG A 20 -2.52 -1.98 11.05
CA ARG A 20 -3.52 -1.91 9.98
C ARG A 20 -3.30 -0.77 9.00
N GLU A 21 -2.99 0.43 9.50
CA GLU A 21 -2.74 1.62 8.69
C GLU A 21 -1.43 1.48 7.93
N ALA A 22 -0.39 0.99 8.60
CA ALA A 22 0.90 0.70 7.99
C ALA A 22 0.78 -0.33 6.85
N LEU A 23 -0.04 -1.37 7.02
CA LEU A 23 -0.36 -2.33 5.96
C LEU A 23 -1.02 -1.65 4.75
N GLY A 24 -2.00 -0.77 4.97
CA GLY A 24 -2.66 -0.01 3.91
C GLY A 24 -1.68 0.87 3.13
N GLU A 25 -0.77 1.54 3.83
CA GLU A 25 0.29 2.35 3.22
C GLU A 25 1.26 1.51 2.38
N GLU A 26 1.75 0.37 2.91
CA GLU A 26 2.65 -0.51 2.13
C GLU A 26 1.96 -0.99 0.86
N ILE A 27 0.69 -1.37 0.93
CA ILE A 27 -0.09 -1.78 -0.26
C ILE A 27 -0.15 -0.64 -1.29
N MET A 28 -0.47 0.58 -0.86
CA MET A 28 -0.51 1.74 -1.77
C MET A 28 0.84 1.98 -2.45
N LEU A 29 1.94 1.95 -1.68
CA LEU A 29 3.28 2.21 -2.23
C LEU A 29 3.67 1.13 -3.23
N ARG A 30 3.45 -0.13 -2.88
CA ARG A 30 3.88 -1.27 -3.70
C ARG A 30 3.03 -1.46 -4.95
N LEU A 31 1.72 -1.22 -4.90
CA LEU A 31 0.86 -1.30 -6.09
C LEU A 31 1.24 -0.29 -7.19
N ARG A 32 1.91 0.81 -6.83
CA ARG A 32 2.43 1.79 -7.81
C ARG A 32 3.72 1.33 -8.49
N THR A 33 4.35 0.28 -7.99
CA THR A 33 5.51 -0.34 -8.65
C THR A 33 5.05 -1.38 -9.69
N SER A 34 5.94 -1.75 -10.59
CA SER A 34 5.67 -2.87 -11.50
C SER A 34 5.61 -4.22 -10.79
N GLU A 35 6.18 -4.38 -9.59
CA GLU A 35 6.17 -5.64 -8.86
C GLU A 35 4.80 -5.92 -8.21
N GLY A 36 4.11 -4.88 -7.75
CA GLY A 36 2.87 -5.01 -7.00
C GLY A 36 3.08 -5.57 -5.59
N ILE A 37 2.07 -6.27 -5.08
CA ILE A 37 2.07 -6.82 -3.72
C ILE A 37 2.06 -8.35 -3.73
N SER A 38 2.58 -8.94 -2.66
CA SER A 38 2.42 -10.35 -2.29
C SER A 38 1.51 -10.43 -1.09
N LEU A 39 0.36 -11.10 -1.23
CA LEU A 39 -0.63 -11.19 -0.15
C LEU A 39 -0.07 -11.97 1.04
N SER A 40 0.62 -13.08 0.78
CA SER A 40 1.25 -13.91 1.82
C SER A 40 2.39 -13.20 2.56
N SER A 41 3.22 -12.41 1.85
CA SER A 41 4.32 -11.65 2.48
C SER A 41 3.77 -10.59 3.42
N LEU A 42 2.76 -9.83 2.97
CA LEU A 42 2.08 -8.83 3.80
C LEU A 42 1.36 -9.48 4.99
N SER A 43 0.71 -10.63 4.77
CA SER A 43 0.03 -11.38 5.82
C SER A 43 0.99 -11.83 6.92
N THR A 44 2.18 -12.28 6.52
CA THR A 44 3.23 -12.70 7.46
C THR A 44 3.81 -11.52 8.22
N HIS A 45 4.06 -10.40 7.54
CA HIS A 45 4.68 -9.21 8.12
C HIS A 45 3.77 -8.53 9.15
N TYR A 46 2.49 -8.38 8.82
CA TYR A 46 1.52 -7.64 9.64
C TYR A 46 0.61 -8.54 10.48
N HIS A 47 0.82 -9.86 10.43
CA HIS A 47 0.03 -10.85 11.19
C HIS A 47 -1.49 -10.78 10.93
N PHE A 48 -1.90 -10.38 9.73
CA PHE A 48 -3.28 -10.40 9.26
C PHE A 48 -3.45 -11.42 8.14
N ASP A 49 -4.67 -11.95 7.95
CA ASP A 49 -5.01 -12.59 6.67
C ASP A 49 -5.40 -11.50 5.67
N VAL A 50 -4.42 -11.00 4.91
CA VAL A 50 -4.60 -9.85 3.98
C VAL A 50 -5.58 -10.19 2.86
N ALA A 51 -5.60 -11.43 2.39
CA ALA A 51 -6.51 -11.88 1.34
C ALA A 51 -7.96 -11.83 1.83
N SER A 52 -8.23 -12.32 3.04
CA SER A 52 -9.57 -12.26 3.64
C SER A 52 -9.96 -10.83 4.02
N LEU A 53 -9.02 -10.07 4.62
CA LEU A 53 -9.23 -8.71 5.10
C LEU A 53 -9.60 -7.73 3.98
N PHE A 54 -9.03 -7.90 2.79
CA PHE A 54 -9.34 -7.08 1.61
C PHE A 54 -10.13 -7.82 0.53
N SER A 55 -10.75 -8.95 0.86
CA SER A 55 -11.45 -9.80 -0.10
C SER A 55 -12.43 -9.04 -0.99
N GLN A 56 -13.31 -8.22 -0.40
CA GLN A 56 -14.27 -7.39 -1.13
C GLN A 56 -13.60 -6.34 -2.03
N THR A 57 -12.53 -5.70 -1.54
CA THR A 57 -11.77 -4.70 -2.32
C THR A 57 -11.07 -5.37 -3.50
N LEU A 58 -10.42 -6.52 -3.29
CA LEU A 58 -9.74 -7.29 -4.32
C LEU A 58 -10.74 -7.81 -5.37
N GLU A 59 -11.87 -8.35 -4.94
CA GLU A 59 -12.93 -8.81 -5.84
C GLU A 59 -13.48 -7.68 -6.71
N PHE A 60 -13.80 -6.53 -6.10
CA PHE A 60 -14.27 -5.35 -6.83
C PHE A 60 -13.24 -4.90 -7.88
N LEU A 61 -11.98 -4.73 -7.49
CA LEU A 61 -10.92 -4.24 -8.37
C LEU A 61 -10.62 -5.24 -9.50
N SER A 62 -10.66 -6.55 -9.21
CA SER A 62 -10.47 -7.59 -10.21
C SER A 62 -11.62 -7.63 -11.21
N THR A 63 -12.87 -7.53 -10.73
CA THR A 63 -14.07 -7.53 -11.57
C THR A 63 -14.10 -6.34 -12.54
N HIS A 64 -13.50 -5.21 -12.15
CA HIS A 64 -13.42 -4.00 -12.97
C HIS A 64 -12.11 -3.86 -13.76
N ASP A 65 -11.30 -4.93 -13.87
CA ASP A 65 -10.01 -4.94 -14.60
C ASP A 65 -9.01 -3.87 -14.12
N PHE A 66 -9.06 -3.48 -12.84
CA PHE A 66 -8.07 -2.56 -12.25
C PHE A 66 -6.84 -3.28 -11.70
N ILE A 67 -7.02 -4.51 -11.24
CA ILE A 67 -5.91 -5.38 -10.82
C ILE A 67 -5.93 -6.69 -11.60
N THR A 68 -4.76 -7.30 -11.70
CA THR A 68 -4.62 -8.71 -12.05
C THR A 68 -4.02 -9.44 -10.87
N GLN A 69 -4.48 -10.67 -10.64
CA GLN A 69 -3.93 -11.55 -9.62
C GLN A 69 -3.41 -12.84 -10.27
N ALA A 70 -2.12 -13.09 -10.11
CA ALA A 70 -1.46 -14.31 -10.56
C ALA A 70 -0.93 -15.05 -9.34
N GLY A 71 -1.72 -16.01 -8.85
CA GLY A 71 -1.44 -16.70 -7.58
C GLY A 71 -1.44 -15.71 -6.41
N ASP A 72 -0.28 -15.56 -5.78
CA ASP A 72 -0.08 -14.69 -4.60
C ASP A 72 0.20 -13.22 -4.95
N ARG A 73 0.49 -12.92 -6.23
CA ARG A 73 0.88 -11.57 -6.67
C ARG A 73 -0.29 -10.82 -7.23
N VAL A 74 -0.46 -9.57 -6.77
CA VAL A 74 -1.47 -8.63 -7.25
C VAL A 74 -0.78 -7.38 -7.82
N GLN A 75 -1.15 -7.00 -9.04
CA GLN A 75 -0.56 -5.87 -9.75
C GLN A 75 -1.64 -5.02 -10.43
N LEU A 76 -1.37 -3.73 -10.61
CA LEU A 76 -2.25 -2.88 -11.41
C LEU A 76 -2.20 -3.28 -12.88
N THR A 77 -3.37 -3.39 -13.51
CA THR A 77 -3.47 -3.48 -14.97
C THR A 77 -3.10 -2.13 -15.62
N ARG A 78 -3.13 -2.05 -16.95
CA ARG A 78 -2.98 -0.76 -17.64
C ARG A 78 -4.07 0.24 -17.21
N GLN A 79 -5.32 -0.20 -17.10
CA GLN A 79 -6.42 0.66 -16.65
C GLN A 79 -6.28 1.02 -15.17
N GLY A 80 -5.92 0.05 -14.34
CA GLY A 80 -5.65 0.28 -12.91
C GLY A 80 -4.59 1.34 -12.66
N ARG A 81 -3.53 1.38 -13.47
CA ARG A 81 -2.48 2.42 -13.36
C ARG A 81 -3.01 3.83 -13.65
N LEU A 82 -3.98 3.99 -14.55
CA LEU A 82 -4.61 5.29 -14.80
C LEU A 82 -5.46 5.74 -13.61
N MET A 83 -6.02 4.78 -12.86
CA MET A 83 -6.84 5.00 -11.68
C MET A 83 -6.09 4.75 -10.37
N ALA A 84 -4.74 4.75 -10.40
CA ALA A 84 -3.93 4.27 -9.28
C ALA A 84 -4.25 4.98 -7.96
N ASN A 85 -4.62 6.26 -8.01
CA ASN A 85 -5.06 7.01 -6.83
C ASN A 85 -6.30 6.39 -6.19
N GLU A 86 -7.38 6.23 -6.97
CA GLU A 86 -8.65 5.67 -6.51
C GLU A 86 -8.53 4.21 -6.08
N VAL A 87 -7.67 3.44 -6.74
CA VAL A 87 -7.37 2.06 -6.36
C VAL A 87 -6.68 2.03 -5.00
N CYS A 88 -5.63 2.84 -4.81
CA CYS A 88 -4.85 2.86 -3.57
C CYS A 88 -5.67 3.35 -2.36
N MET A 89 -6.52 4.37 -2.55
CA MET A 89 -7.35 4.92 -1.47
C MET A 89 -8.27 3.87 -0.82
N ARG A 90 -8.66 2.83 -1.55
CA ARG A 90 -9.50 1.72 -1.02
C ARG A 90 -8.78 0.84 0.00
N PHE A 91 -7.46 0.92 0.09
CA PHE A 91 -6.66 0.18 1.07
C PHE A 91 -6.31 1.02 2.31
N LEU A 92 -6.47 2.35 2.23
CA LEU A 92 -6.22 3.27 3.35
C LEU A 92 -7.46 3.52 4.21
N ALA A 93 -8.66 3.41 3.61
CA ALA A 93 -9.91 3.77 4.27
C ALA A 93 -10.58 2.61 5.05
N SER A 94 -9.80 1.60 5.46
CA SER A 94 -10.30 0.24 5.78
C SER A 94 -9.54 -0.47 6.88
#